data_AF-A0AAV2Q1Z9-F1
#
_entry.id   AF-A0AAV2Q1Z9-F1
#
_cell.length_a   1.000
_cell.length_b   1.000
_cell.length_c   1.000
_cell.angle_alpha   90.00
_cell.angle_beta   90.00
_cell.angle_gamma   90.00
#
_symmetry.space_group_name_H-M   'P 1'
#
loop_
_entity.id
_entity.type
_entity.pdbx_description
1 polymer ?
#
loop_
_entity_poly.entity_id
_entity_poly.type
_entity_poly.pdbx_seq_one_letter_code
_entity_poly.pdbx_strand_id
1 'polypeptide(L)'
;FYFLLHMLTTVALQGVDYPLNDLLQSLPLHHAASAGRIANVAYLLYTCKAKPEAQDGTGNTAAHIAYLNGHKTLGTYLMTKYPYLQNTKNSAKKTPDMIKEAHNEYEDLYEMNVKDSESEENIEITEQTNENKLITKLMVSWLQKTKGKGFKSLVEKNVIDYSKGEAKTLLTLATNFAQSIGDGIARINSTFKGKLVLVGSAGDKARLYAPDEFDFTWVLDWDDVISEFVEMPIKEQLKNRYKHKILLNSETPEIKKLLHKTNLLDEFFDCAQEAIKEIIPSLDPRLTLISPGIKHIGCGVCLSLAWYGKEYQLLIVNIDLVPSIKTRRPNNFPQPLLAERFIINPHLEPAYIVQTHIGEGEYRTATTLVEQQIMLDPSLEHQSFVFMIAKLMISKLKSEKWAPLFFKDRFRYFDSQFFKIPTPSGFMLKSAYFHELENLPNAEDWKGNCIVNRLRGIFKAMCRKTEDTDILYSGMIHNYFSPTTQPAERGLMAPAILNFIQDNENELILKQAAP
;
A
#
# COMPACT_ATOMS: atom_id res chain seq x y z
N PHE A 1 1.65 -24.88 3.07
CA PHE A 1 0.65 -24.96 1.99
C PHE A 1 0.54 -26.36 1.38
N TYR A 2 1.61 -27.01 0.89
CA TYR A 2 1.57 -28.43 0.45
C TYR A 2 0.88 -29.36 1.47
N PHE A 3 1.29 -29.26 2.73
CA PHE A 3 0.70 -30.04 3.82
C PHE A 3 -0.78 -29.73 4.04
N LEU A 4 -1.19 -28.46 4.00
CA LEU A 4 -2.59 -28.04 4.17
C LEU A 4 -3.47 -28.51 3.00
N LEU A 5 -2.97 -28.39 1.77
CA LEU A 5 -3.66 -28.80 0.55
C LEU A 5 -3.81 -30.32 0.48
N HIS A 6 -2.75 -31.05 0.87
CA HIS A 6 -2.80 -32.50 1.03
C HIS A 6 -3.82 -32.87 2.13
N MET A 7 -3.73 -32.29 3.33
CA MET A 7 -4.69 -32.52 4.41
C MET A 7 -6.15 -32.25 3.99
N LEU A 8 -6.43 -31.17 3.25
CA LEU A 8 -7.77 -30.85 2.76
C LEU A 8 -8.27 -31.87 1.72
N THR A 9 -7.42 -32.23 0.75
CA THR A 9 -7.83 -33.08 -0.39
C THR A 9 -7.76 -34.58 -0.12
N THR A 10 -6.98 -35.03 0.87
CA THR A 10 -6.76 -36.46 1.16
C THR A 10 -7.24 -36.88 2.55
N VAL A 11 -7.18 -36.01 3.56
CA VAL A 11 -7.50 -36.36 4.96
C VAL A 11 -8.89 -35.88 5.38
N ALA A 12 -9.28 -34.67 4.98
CA ALA A 12 -10.59 -34.09 5.33
C ALA A 12 -11.75 -34.56 4.44
N LEU A 13 -11.49 -35.43 3.43
CA LEU A 13 -12.45 -35.90 2.42
C LEU A 13 -13.16 -34.79 1.62
N GLN A 14 -12.66 -33.55 1.69
CA GLN A 14 -13.15 -32.44 0.88
C GLN A 14 -12.64 -32.64 -0.55
N GLY A 15 -13.56 -32.75 -1.51
CA GLY A 15 -13.20 -32.91 -2.92
C GLY A 15 -12.36 -31.74 -3.42
N VAL A 16 -11.48 -31.97 -4.39
CA VAL A 16 -10.67 -30.91 -5.01
C VAL A 16 -11.50 -29.82 -5.70
N ASP A 17 -12.79 -30.11 -5.93
CA ASP A 17 -13.81 -29.22 -6.48
C ASP A 17 -14.61 -28.47 -5.40
N TYR A 18 -14.21 -28.56 -4.12
CA TYR A 18 -14.83 -27.79 -3.05
C TYR A 18 -14.23 -26.38 -2.95
N PRO A 19 -15.05 -25.30 -2.99
CA PRO A 19 -14.58 -23.93 -2.84
C PRO A 19 -13.91 -23.67 -1.49
N LEU A 20 -12.75 -22.99 -1.49
CA LEU A 20 -12.03 -22.63 -0.27
C LEU A 20 -12.40 -21.24 0.29
N ASN A 21 -13.21 -20.47 -0.43
CA ASN A 21 -13.87 -19.27 0.10
C ASN A 21 -15.25 -19.09 -0.52
N ASP A 22 -16.19 -18.58 0.27
CA ASP A 22 -17.58 -18.41 -0.15
C ASP A 22 -17.76 -17.22 -1.11
N LEU A 23 -16.90 -16.21 -1.01
CA LEU A 23 -17.05 -14.95 -1.73
C LEU A 23 -16.67 -15.06 -3.21
N LEU A 24 -15.53 -15.72 -3.49
CA LEU A 24 -15.03 -15.91 -4.85
C LEU A 24 -15.26 -17.32 -5.36
N GLN A 25 -15.80 -18.24 -4.55
CA GLN A 25 -15.99 -19.64 -4.95
C GLN A 25 -14.69 -20.28 -5.49
N SER A 26 -13.52 -19.85 -5.00
CA SER A 26 -12.25 -20.26 -5.58
C SER A 26 -11.79 -21.63 -5.09
N LEU A 27 -11.59 -22.54 -6.03
CA LEU A 27 -11.07 -23.89 -5.81
C LEU A 27 -9.58 -23.93 -5.41
N PRO A 28 -9.10 -25.03 -4.78
CA PRO A 28 -7.69 -25.30 -4.49
C PRO A 28 -6.72 -24.97 -5.64
N LEU A 29 -7.12 -25.25 -6.89
CA LEU A 29 -6.32 -24.98 -8.09
C LEU A 29 -6.06 -23.49 -8.32
N HIS A 30 -7.06 -22.63 -8.08
CA HIS A 30 -6.92 -21.18 -8.18
C HIS A 30 -5.93 -20.64 -7.13
N HIS A 31 -6.00 -21.14 -5.90
CA HIS A 31 -5.06 -20.73 -4.84
C HIS A 31 -3.63 -21.16 -5.15
N ALA A 32 -3.43 -22.38 -5.64
CA ALA A 32 -2.12 -22.85 -6.07
C ALA A 32 -1.55 -21.99 -7.22
N ALA A 33 -2.42 -21.57 -8.16
CA ALA A 33 -2.07 -20.68 -9.25
C ALA A 33 -1.72 -19.26 -8.79
N SER A 34 -2.51 -18.67 -7.89
CA SER A 34 -2.25 -17.34 -7.29
C SER A 34 -0.91 -17.31 -6.54
N ALA A 35 -0.54 -18.43 -5.91
CA ALA A 35 0.74 -18.57 -5.22
C ALA A 35 1.93 -18.91 -6.15
N GLY A 36 1.71 -19.12 -7.45
CA GLY A 36 2.76 -19.45 -8.42
C GLY A 36 3.43 -20.81 -8.20
N ARG A 37 2.77 -21.72 -7.46
CA ARG A 37 3.39 -22.99 -7.03
C ARG A 37 3.15 -24.08 -8.06
N ILE A 38 4.00 -24.15 -9.08
CA ILE A 38 3.88 -25.10 -10.21
C ILE A 38 3.66 -26.55 -9.74
N ALA A 39 4.43 -27.02 -8.75
CA ALA A 39 4.30 -28.40 -8.29
C ALA A 39 3.01 -28.66 -7.46
N ASN A 40 2.40 -27.65 -6.82
CA ASN A 40 1.05 -27.78 -6.25
C ASN A 40 0.01 -27.91 -7.36
N VAL A 41 0.13 -27.09 -8.41
CA VAL A 41 -0.75 -27.13 -9.57
C VAL A 41 -0.66 -28.50 -10.26
N ALA A 42 0.56 -29.01 -10.48
CA ALA A 42 0.77 -30.33 -11.04
C ALA A 42 0.15 -31.44 -10.17
N TYR A 43 0.35 -31.40 -8.86
CA TYR A 43 -0.26 -32.37 -7.94
C TYR A 43 -1.80 -32.35 -8.02
N LEU A 44 -2.42 -31.16 -7.98
CA LEU A 44 -3.87 -31.02 -8.06
C LEU A 44 -4.44 -31.55 -9.39
N LEU A 45 -3.78 -31.26 -10.51
CA LEU A 45 -4.23 -31.68 -11.84
C LEU A 45 -4.03 -33.18 -12.07
N TYR A 46 -2.85 -33.72 -11.75
CA TYR A 46 -2.49 -35.09 -12.12
C TYR A 46 -2.90 -36.12 -11.06
N THR A 47 -2.77 -35.79 -9.78
CA THR A 47 -3.06 -36.70 -8.67
C THR A 47 -4.50 -36.54 -8.21
N CYS A 48 -4.92 -35.31 -7.90
CA CYS A 48 -6.28 -35.05 -7.38
C CYS A 48 -7.35 -34.93 -8.48
N LYS A 49 -6.96 -34.93 -9.76
CA LYS A 49 -7.87 -34.83 -10.92
C LYS A 49 -8.72 -33.54 -10.93
N ALA A 50 -8.16 -32.43 -10.44
CA ALA A 50 -8.79 -31.12 -10.56
C ALA A 50 -9.01 -30.75 -12.03
N LYS A 51 -10.13 -30.10 -12.33
CA LYS A 51 -10.48 -29.69 -13.70
C LYS A 51 -9.76 -28.38 -14.08
N PRO A 52 -8.93 -28.37 -15.14
CA PRO A 52 -8.25 -27.15 -15.61
C PRO A 52 -9.20 -26.01 -16.02
N GLU A 53 -10.36 -26.37 -16.59
CA GLU A 53 -11.41 -25.45 -17.04
C GLU A 53 -12.30 -24.90 -15.93
N ALA A 54 -12.17 -25.39 -14.69
CA ALA A 54 -12.96 -24.88 -13.59
C ALA A 54 -12.73 -23.37 -13.44
N GLN A 55 -13.83 -22.64 -13.25
CA GLN A 55 -13.85 -21.20 -13.06
C GLN A 55 -14.25 -20.89 -11.62
N ASP A 56 -13.61 -19.88 -11.02
CA ASP A 56 -14.09 -19.28 -9.79
C ASP A 56 -15.37 -18.45 -10.03
N GLY A 57 -15.93 -17.86 -8.98
CA GLY A 57 -17.13 -17.02 -9.00
C GLY A 57 -17.00 -15.74 -9.84
N THR A 58 -15.78 -15.40 -10.29
CA THR A 58 -15.52 -14.29 -11.20
C THR A 58 -15.23 -14.76 -12.63
N GLY A 59 -15.42 -16.05 -12.90
CA GLY A 59 -15.17 -16.67 -14.20
C GLY A 59 -13.67 -16.90 -14.48
N ASN A 60 -12.78 -16.70 -13.51
CA ASN A 60 -11.35 -16.90 -13.74
C ASN A 60 -10.99 -18.38 -13.61
N THR A 61 -10.28 -18.93 -14.59
CA THR A 61 -9.61 -20.23 -14.47
C THR A 61 -8.26 -20.09 -13.78
N ALA A 62 -7.62 -21.20 -13.43
CA ALA A 62 -6.26 -21.20 -12.89
C ALA A 62 -5.24 -20.46 -13.78
N ALA A 63 -5.40 -20.48 -15.11
CA ALA A 63 -4.53 -19.74 -16.04
C ALA A 63 -4.73 -18.22 -15.94
N HIS A 64 -5.98 -17.76 -15.83
CA HIS A 64 -6.29 -16.35 -15.57
C HIS A 64 -5.63 -15.88 -14.27
N ILE A 65 -5.81 -16.64 -13.20
CA ILE A 65 -5.27 -16.30 -11.87
C ILE A 65 -3.73 -16.28 -11.87
N ALA A 66 -3.09 -17.22 -12.57
CA ALA A 66 -1.63 -17.23 -12.70
C ALA A 66 -1.12 -15.94 -13.37
N TYR A 67 -1.73 -15.53 -14.49
CA TYR A 67 -1.33 -14.29 -15.17
C TYR A 67 -1.68 -13.03 -14.37
N LEU A 68 -2.83 -12.98 -13.69
CA LEU A 68 -3.20 -11.86 -12.79
C LEU A 68 -2.18 -11.64 -11.67
N ASN A 69 -1.48 -12.69 -11.23
CA ASN A 69 -0.47 -12.62 -10.18
C ASN A 69 0.97 -12.59 -10.73
N GLY A 70 1.14 -12.34 -12.03
CA GLY A 70 2.45 -12.25 -12.68
C GLY A 70 3.20 -13.58 -12.85
N HIS A 71 2.55 -14.73 -12.62
CA HIS A 71 3.16 -16.06 -12.76
C HIS A 71 3.15 -16.54 -14.22
N LYS A 72 3.79 -15.77 -15.12
CA LYS A 72 3.77 -15.99 -16.59
C LYS A 72 4.17 -17.41 -17.00
N THR A 73 5.18 -17.99 -16.35
CA THR A 73 5.63 -19.37 -16.62
C THR A 73 4.56 -20.39 -16.31
N LEU A 74 3.85 -20.24 -15.18
CA LEU A 74 2.77 -21.13 -14.79
C LEU A 74 1.53 -20.96 -15.68
N GLY A 75 1.15 -19.72 -15.98
CA GLY A 75 0.06 -19.45 -16.92
C GLY A 75 0.33 -20.08 -18.29
N THR A 76 1.54 -19.90 -18.82
CA THR A 76 1.95 -20.45 -20.12
C THR A 76 1.98 -21.97 -20.10
N TYR A 77 2.44 -22.58 -19.00
CA TYR A 77 2.37 -24.02 -18.81
C TYR A 77 0.92 -24.54 -18.87
N LEU A 78 -0.01 -23.90 -18.17
CA LEU A 78 -1.43 -24.27 -18.16
C LEU A 78 -2.04 -24.15 -19.56
N MET A 79 -1.77 -23.04 -20.26
CA MET A 79 -2.28 -22.79 -21.61
C MET A 79 -1.73 -23.76 -22.66
N THR A 80 -0.44 -24.12 -22.55
CA THR A 80 0.18 -25.10 -23.46
C THR A 80 -0.37 -26.51 -23.21
N LYS A 81 -0.53 -26.90 -21.94
CA LYS A 81 -1.05 -28.23 -21.58
C LYS A 81 -2.55 -28.37 -21.85
N TYR A 82 -3.31 -27.30 -21.75
CA TYR A 82 -4.75 -27.27 -21.94
C TYR A 82 -5.15 -26.15 -22.93
N PRO A 83 -4.87 -26.33 -24.24
CA PRO A 83 -5.08 -25.27 -25.24
C PRO A 83 -6.53 -24.77 -25.36
N TYR A 84 -7.50 -25.59 -24.97
CA TYR A 84 -8.91 -25.20 -24.97
C TYR A 84 -9.23 -24.04 -24.00
N LEU A 85 -8.36 -23.77 -23.02
CA LEU A 85 -8.50 -22.64 -22.08
C LEU A 85 -8.35 -21.27 -22.76
N GLN A 86 -7.73 -21.21 -23.95
CA GLN A 86 -7.46 -19.96 -24.66
C GLN A 86 -8.71 -19.13 -24.96
N ASN A 87 -9.85 -19.80 -25.14
CA ASN A 87 -11.13 -19.16 -25.49
C ASN A 87 -12.03 -18.96 -24.26
N THR A 88 -11.63 -19.45 -23.09
CA THR A 88 -12.41 -19.29 -21.86
C THR A 88 -12.39 -17.83 -21.43
N LYS A 89 -13.56 -17.24 -21.22
CA LYS A 89 -13.71 -15.84 -20.81
C LYS A 89 -14.14 -15.75 -19.36
N ASN A 90 -13.51 -14.87 -18.59
CA ASN A 90 -13.98 -14.50 -17.26
C ASN A 90 -15.19 -13.54 -17.32
N SER A 91 -15.68 -13.11 -16.15
CA SER A 91 -16.83 -12.18 -16.05
C SER A 91 -16.57 -10.84 -16.75
N ALA A 92 -15.32 -10.36 -16.75
CA ALA A 92 -14.88 -9.17 -17.49
C ALA A 92 -14.63 -9.43 -18.99
N LYS A 93 -15.03 -10.60 -19.51
CA LYS A 93 -14.87 -11.04 -20.90
C LYS A 93 -13.41 -11.16 -21.37
N LYS A 94 -12.46 -11.28 -20.46
CA LYS A 94 -11.03 -11.47 -20.75
C LYS A 94 -10.70 -12.95 -20.83
N THR A 95 -9.87 -13.32 -21.80
CA THR A 95 -9.23 -14.65 -21.87
C THR A 95 -7.91 -14.64 -21.10
N PRO A 96 -7.29 -15.81 -20.82
CA PRO A 96 -5.99 -15.86 -20.16
C PRO A 96 -4.91 -15.06 -20.90
N ASP A 97 -4.86 -15.16 -22.22
CA ASP A 97 -3.88 -14.42 -23.04
C ASP A 97 -4.11 -12.91 -22.99
N MET A 98 -5.38 -12.46 -22.97
CA MET A 98 -5.67 -11.04 -22.77
C MET A 98 -5.19 -10.52 -21.42
N ILE A 99 -5.33 -11.32 -20.36
CA ILE A 99 -4.81 -10.95 -19.02
C ILE A 99 -3.28 -10.93 -19.03
N LYS A 100 -2.63 -11.92 -19.67
CA LYS A 100 -1.18 -11.96 -19.80
C LYS A 100 -0.65 -10.69 -20.46
N GLU A 101 -1.20 -10.30 -21.61
CA GLU A 101 -0.76 -9.10 -22.32
C GLU A 101 -1.07 -7.82 -21.52
N ALA A 102 -2.25 -7.71 -20.91
CA ALA A 102 -2.58 -6.59 -20.05
C ALA A 102 -1.66 -6.49 -18.80
N HIS A 103 -1.24 -7.63 -18.24
CA HIS A 103 -0.27 -7.66 -17.14
C HIS A 103 1.13 -7.25 -17.60
N ASN A 104 1.55 -7.60 -18.83
CA ASN A 104 2.80 -7.09 -19.40
C ASN A 104 2.79 -5.56 -19.47
N GLU A 105 1.67 -4.97 -19.90
CA GLU A 105 1.52 -3.51 -19.94
C GLU A 105 1.51 -2.89 -18.54
N TYR A 106 0.88 -3.56 -17.56
CA TYR A 106 0.93 -3.13 -16.18
C TYR A 106 2.37 -3.12 -15.62
N GLU A 107 3.18 -4.11 -15.98
CA GLU A 107 4.62 -4.13 -15.66
C GLU A 107 5.39 -3.00 -16.38
N ASP A 108 5.03 -2.67 -17.62
CA ASP A 108 5.65 -1.57 -18.38
C ASP A 108 5.37 -0.20 -17.75
N LEU A 109 4.16 0.03 -17.20
CA LEU A 109 3.81 1.28 -16.51
C LEU A 109 4.77 1.59 -15.36
N TYR A 110 5.28 0.56 -14.70
CA TYR A 110 6.22 0.67 -13.60
C TYR A 110 7.69 0.48 -14.03
N GLU A 111 7.96 0.40 -15.34
CA GLU A 111 9.29 0.19 -15.91
C GLU A 111 9.94 -1.11 -15.38
N MET A 112 9.13 -2.16 -15.17
CA MET A 112 9.56 -3.44 -14.58
C MET A 112 9.92 -4.53 -15.60
N ASN A 113 9.56 -4.35 -16.87
CA ASN A 113 9.91 -5.31 -17.91
C ASN A 113 11.39 -5.23 -18.27
N VAL A 114 12.09 -6.36 -18.12
CA VAL A 114 13.42 -6.56 -18.67
C VAL A 114 13.23 -7.05 -20.11
N LYS A 115 13.17 -6.12 -21.07
CA LYS A 115 13.43 -6.46 -22.48
C LYS A 115 14.94 -6.48 -22.79
N ASP A 116 15.77 -6.09 -21.82
CA ASP A 116 17.22 -6.09 -21.96
C ASP A 116 17.76 -7.47 -21.62
N SER A 117 17.78 -8.33 -22.63
CA SER A 117 18.56 -9.57 -22.73
C SER A 117 20.08 -9.37 -22.59
N GLU A 118 20.53 -8.24 -22.04
CA GLU A 118 21.93 -7.93 -21.71
C GLU A 118 22.11 -7.61 -20.20
N SER A 119 21.04 -7.63 -19.39
CA SER A 119 21.14 -7.47 -17.93
C SER A 119 21.05 -8.79 -17.15
N GLU A 120 20.89 -9.90 -17.86
CA GLU A 120 21.07 -11.26 -17.32
C GLU A 120 22.55 -11.62 -17.14
N GLU A 121 23.49 -10.82 -17.68
CA GLU A 121 24.89 -10.94 -17.29
C GLU A 121 25.05 -10.43 -15.85
N ASN A 122 25.00 -11.39 -14.93
CA ASN A 122 25.75 -11.37 -13.68
C ASN A 122 25.61 -10.06 -12.89
N ILE A 123 24.43 -9.80 -12.31
CA ILE A 123 24.46 -9.29 -10.94
C ILE A 123 24.89 -10.47 -10.08
N GLU A 124 26.19 -10.73 -10.09
CA GLU A 124 26.87 -11.75 -9.31
C GLU A 124 26.26 -11.81 -7.90
N ILE A 125 25.74 -12.98 -7.54
CA ILE A 125 25.13 -13.26 -6.22
C ILE A 125 26.12 -12.92 -5.08
N THR A 126 27.41 -12.82 -5.38
CA THR A 126 28.52 -12.45 -4.50
C THR A 126 28.59 -10.95 -4.16
N GLU A 127 28.15 -10.03 -5.04
CA GLU A 127 28.13 -8.58 -4.74
C GLU A 127 26.82 -8.11 -4.04
N GLN A 128 25.80 -8.97 -4.01
CA GLN A 128 24.47 -8.70 -3.43
C GLN A 128 24.46 -8.58 -1.89
N THR A 129 25.60 -8.73 -1.23
CA THR A 129 25.65 -8.64 0.24
C THR A 129 25.61 -7.20 0.79
N ASN A 130 25.74 -6.17 -0.05
CA ASN A 130 25.74 -4.78 0.39
C ASN A 130 24.55 -3.98 -0.17
N GLU A 131 23.52 -3.81 0.67
CA GLU A 131 22.30 -3.06 0.34
C GLU A 131 22.59 -1.62 -0.15
N ASN A 132 23.62 -0.96 0.40
CA ASN A 132 24.01 0.40 -0.02
C ASN A 132 24.50 0.42 -1.47
N LYS A 133 25.35 -0.56 -1.87
CA LYS A 133 25.84 -0.65 -3.25
C LYS A 133 24.70 -0.86 -4.24
N LEU A 134 23.75 -1.73 -3.90
CA LEU A 134 22.58 -2.01 -4.74
C LEU A 134 21.71 -0.76 -4.91
N ILE A 135 21.42 -0.03 -3.83
CA ILE A 135 20.64 1.21 -3.89
C ILE A 135 21.35 2.25 -4.74
N THR A 136 22.64 2.48 -4.53
CA THR A 136 23.43 3.41 -5.35
C THR A 136 23.38 3.01 -6.83
N LYS A 137 23.54 1.73 -7.15
CA LYS A 137 23.45 1.22 -8.53
C LYS A 137 22.08 1.49 -9.16
N LEU A 138 20.99 1.20 -8.44
CA LEU A 138 19.61 1.44 -8.92
C LEU A 138 19.34 2.94 -9.12
N MET A 139 19.78 3.79 -8.19
CA MET A 139 19.60 5.24 -8.27
C MET A 139 20.43 5.87 -9.40
N VAL A 140 21.68 5.44 -9.60
CA VAL A 140 22.51 5.88 -10.73
C VAL A 140 21.90 5.42 -12.06
N SER A 141 21.41 4.18 -12.15
CA SER A 141 20.72 3.69 -13.35
C SER A 141 19.48 4.54 -13.65
N TRP A 142 18.68 4.89 -12.63
CA TRP A 142 17.55 5.80 -12.78
C TRP A 142 17.97 7.19 -13.25
N LEU A 143 19.07 7.74 -12.71
CA LEU A 143 19.61 9.04 -13.10
C LEU A 143 20.00 9.05 -14.59
N GLN A 144 20.67 7.98 -15.04
CA GLN A 144 21.05 7.78 -16.45
C GLN A 144 19.83 7.62 -17.37
N LYS A 145 18.86 6.75 -17.02
CA LYS A 145 17.63 6.53 -17.80
C LYS A 145 16.76 7.78 -17.93
N THR A 146 16.89 8.71 -16.99
CA THR A 146 16.15 9.97 -16.98
C THR A 146 17.00 11.16 -17.41
N LYS A 147 18.21 10.96 -17.96
CA LYS A 147 19.09 12.03 -18.42
C LYS A 147 18.35 12.98 -19.38
N GLY A 148 18.50 14.29 -19.16
CA GLY A 148 17.83 15.33 -19.94
C GLY A 148 16.36 15.60 -19.57
N LYS A 149 15.75 14.80 -18.68
CA LYS A 149 14.39 15.05 -18.16
C LYS A 149 14.45 15.78 -16.83
N GLY A 150 13.73 16.90 -16.71
CA GLY A 150 13.62 17.67 -15.50
C GLY A 150 12.74 17.01 -14.44
N PHE A 151 12.90 17.43 -13.18
CA PHE A 151 12.05 16.94 -12.09
C PHE A 151 10.57 17.19 -12.36
N LYS A 152 10.23 18.33 -12.98
CA LYS A 152 8.84 18.69 -13.29
C LYS A 152 8.23 17.69 -14.26
N SER A 153 8.85 17.51 -15.42
CA SER A 153 8.44 16.49 -16.41
C SER A 153 8.36 15.08 -15.81
N LEU A 154 9.31 14.70 -14.95
CA LEU A 154 9.30 13.40 -14.29
C LEU A 154 8.13 13.24 -13.31
N VAL A 155 7.85 14.24 -12.48
CA VAL A 155 6.72 14.18 -11.54
C VAL A 155 5.40 14.20 -12.32
N GLU A 156 5.23 15.12 -13.27
CA GLU A 156 4.00 15.25 -14.08
C GLU A 156 3.70 13.99 -14.89
N LYS A 157 4.71 13.31 -15.43
CA LYS A 157 4.55 12.04 -16.13
C LYS A 157 4.00 10.93 -15.22
N ASN A 158 4.42 10.91 -13.96
CA ASN A 158 4.18 9.77 -13.06
C ASN A 158 3.08 10.02 -12.03
N VAL A 159 2.71 11.27 -11.72
CA VAL A 159 1.64 11.57 -10.77
C VAL A 159 0.27 11.32 -11.39
N ILE A 160 -0.66 10.77 -10.61
CA ILE A 160 -2.01 10.50 -11.09
C ILE A 160 -2.89 11.75 -10.99
N ASP A 161 -3.51 12.10 -12.10
CA ASP A 161 -4.54 13.13 -12.18
C ASP A 161 -5.95 12.52 -12.08
N TYR A 162 -6.51 12.54 -10.87
CA TYR A 162 -7.87 12.06 -10.59
C TYR A 162 -8.99 12.97 -11.12
N SER A 163 -8.69 14.04 -11.85
CA SER A 163 -9.71 14.94 -12.43
C SER A 163 -10.22 14.49 -13.81
N LYS A 164 -9.57 13.51 -14.45
CA LYS A 164 -9.87 13.07 -15.82
C LYS A 164 -9.60 11.57 -16.03
N GLY A 165 -9.94 11.08 -17.22
CA GLY A 165 -9.59 9.74 -17.70
C GLY A 165 -10.17 8.60 -16.87
N GLU A 166 -9.51 7.44 -16.95
CA GLU A 166 -9.88 6.28 -16.15
C GLU A 166 -9.52 6.42 -14.68
N ALA A 167 -8.52 7.24 -14.33
CA ALA A 167 -8.20 7.52 -12.94
C ALA A 167 -9.38 8.13 -12.17
N LYS A 168 -10.06 9.14 -12.75
CA LYS A 168 -11.30 9.70 -12.17
C LYS A 168 -12.41 8.67 -12.07
N THR A 169 -12.58 7.85 -13.11
CA THR A 169 -13.62 6.82 -13.16
C THR A 169 -13.40 5.78 -12.07
N LEU A 170 -12.16 5.29 -11.95
CA LEU A 170 -11.79 4.28 -10.97
C LEU A 170 -11.87 4.82 -9.54
N LEU A 171 -11.42 6.06 -9.29
CA LEU A 171 -11.63 6.69 -7.98
C LEU A 171 -13.12 6.75 -7.62
N THR A 172 -13.98 7.18 -8.55
CA THR A 172 -15.43 7.25 -8.34
C THR A 172 -16.01 5.87 -8.00
N LEU A 173 -15.65 4.84 -8.77
CA LEU A 173 -16.11 3.47 -8.55
C LEU A 173 -15.60 2.90 -7.23
N ALA A 174 -14.33 3.10 -6.91
CA ALA A 174 -13.72 2.65 -5.65
C ALA A 174 -14.38 3.34 -4.43
N THR A 175 -14.63 4.65 -4.51
CA THR A 175 -15.35 5.39 -3.46
C THR A 175 -16.78 4.89 -3.30
N ASN A 176 -17.53 4.72 -4.39
CA ASN A 176 -18.90 4.20 -4.33
C ASN A 176 -18.95 2.76 -3.78
N PHE A 177 -17.97 1.93 -4.14
CA PHE A 177 -17.86 0.57 -3.65
C PHE A 177 -17.56 0.54 -2.14
N ALA A 178 -16.56 1.31 -1.68
CA ALA A 178 -16.24 1.43 -0.27
C ALA A 178 -17.40 2.03 0.56
N GLN A 179 -18.12 3.02 0.00
CA GLN A 179 -19.32 3.60 0.62
C GLN A 179 -20.42 2.55 0.76
N SER A 180 -20.69 1.79 -0.29
CA SER A 180 -21.71 0.73 -0.27
C SER A 180 -21.39 -0.36 0.75
N ILE A 181 -20.11 -0.69 0.92
CA ILE A 181 -19.66 -1.63 1.95
C ILE A 181 -19.91 -1.03 3.35
N GLY A 182 -19.50 0.21 3.60
CA GLY A 182 -19.75 0.88 4.88
C GLY A 182 -21.24 0.99 5.22
N ASP A 183 -22.07 1.34 4.24
CA ASP A 183 -23.53 1.39 4.39
C ASP A 183 -24.13 0.01 4.64
N GLY A 184 -23.61 -1.03 3.98
CA GLY A 184 -24.00 -2.42 4.20
C GLY A 184 -23.62 -2.90 5.61
N ILE A 185 -22.41 -2.58 6.08
CA ILE A 185 -21.96 -2.86 7.44
C ILE A 185 -22.89 -2.17 8.45
N ALA A 186 -23.21 -0.89 8.25
CA ALA A 186 -24.12 -0.13 9.11
C ALA A 186 -25.57 -0.64 9.04
N ARG A 187 -26.00 -1.25 7.93
CA ARG A 187 -27.30 -1.92 7.79
C ARG A 187 -27.35 -3.23 8.59
N ILE A 188 -26.28 -4.02 8.55
CA ILE A 188 -26.16 -5.29 9.27
C ILE A 188 -26.04 -5.05 10.78
N ASN A 189 -25.19 -4.10 11.18
CA ASN A 189 -25.09 -3.63 12.55
C ASN A 189 -25.07 -2.09 12.60
N SER A 190 -26.15 -1.52 13.14
CA SER A 190 -26.37 -0.08 13.23
C SER A 190 -25.37 0.67 14.11
N THR A 191 -24.61 0.00 14.98
CA THR A 191 -23.53 0.67 15.74
C THR A 191 -22.41 1.12 14.84
N PHE A 192 -22.26 0.55 13.64
CA PHE A 192 -21.25 0.96 12.67
C PHE A 192 -21.70 2.08 11.73
N LYS A 193 -22.77 2.82 12.05
CA LYS A 193 -23.09 4.05 11.31
C LYS A 193 -21.87 5.00 11.32
N GLY A 194 -21.60 5.60 10.18
CA GLY A 194 -20.42 6.41 10.00
C GLY A 194 -20.36 7.11 8.65
N LYS A 195 -19.22 7.73 8.37
CA LYS A 195 -18.95 8.46 7.13
C LYS A 195 -17.63 8.01 6.52
N LEU A 196 -17.65 7.81 5.21
CA LEU A 196 -16.46 7.46 4.45
C LEU A 196 -15.59 8.70 4.20
N VAL A 197 -14.28 8.55 4.39
CA VAL A 197 -13.28 9.57 4.02
C VAL A 197 -12.15 8.93 3.24
N LEU A 198 -11.83 9.48 2.07
CA LEU A 198 -10.66 9.09 1.27
C LEU A 198 -9.41 9.71 1.89
N VAL A 199 -8.43 8.87 2.21
CA VAL A 199 -7.15 9.24 2.81
C VAL A 199 -5.99 8.62 2.02
N GLY A 200 -4.79 8.66 2.59
CA GLY A 200 -3.60 8.04 2.01
C GLY A 200 -3.17 8.69 0.70
N SER A 201 -2.36 7.99 -0.09
CA SER A 201 -1.68 8.62 -1.23
C SER A 201 -2.61 9.11 -2.34
N ALA A 202 -3.75 8.44 -2.54
CA ALA A 202 -4.79 8.89 -3.46
C ALA A 202 -5.48 10.16 -2.93
N GLY A 203 -5.81 10.18 -1.63
CA GLY A 203 -6.38 11.34 -0.95
C GLY A 203 -5.44 12.54 -0.88
N ASP A 204 -4.13 12.32 -0.75
CA ASP A 204 -3.08 13.34 -0.73
C ASP A 204 -2.75 13.89 -2.13
N LYS A 205 -3.36 13.35 -3.20
CA LYS A 205 -2.98 13.57 -4.61
C LYS A 205 -1.49 13.27 -4.90
N ALA A 206 -0.93 12.31 -4.17
CA ALA A 206 0.47 11.92 -4.24
C ALA A 206 0.67 10.51 -4.84
N ARG A 207 -0.36 9.88 -5.41
CA ARG A 207 -0.25 8.56 -6.05
C ARG A 207 0.62 8.64 -7.30
N LEU A 208 1.49 7.65 -7.49
CA LEU A 208 2.40 7.55 -8.63
C LEU A 208 2.03 6.34 -9.51
N TYR A 209 2.33 6.42 -10.81
CA TYR A 209 2.20 5.42 -11.87
C TYR A 209 0.78 4.99 -12.22
N ALA A 210 0.00 4.53 -11.25
CA ALA A 210 -1.35 4.04 -11.47
C ALA A 210 -2.29 4.30 -10.27
N PRO A 211 -3.61 4.43 -10.51
CA PRO A 211 -4.65 4.53 -9.49
C PRO A 211 -5.03 3.16 -8.91
N ASP A 212 -4.07 2.43 -8.35
CA ASP A 212 -4.19 1.02 -7.97
C ASP A 212 -4.19 0.76 -6.45
N GLU A 213 -4.35 1.81 -5.63
CA GLU A 213 -4.53 1.69 -4.19
C GLU A 213 -5.34 2.88 -3.67
N PHE A 214 -6.37 2.58 -2.88
CA PHE A 214 -7.24 3.55 -2.25
C PHE A 214 -7.40 3.24 -0.77
N ASP A 215 -6.99 4.19 0.07
CA ASP A 215 -7.14 4.10 1.52
C ASP A 215 -8.40 4.86 1.94
N PHE A 216 -9.35 4.18 2.57
CA PHE A 216 -10.55 4.79 3.12
C PHE A 216 -10.61 4.60 4.64
N THR A 217 -11.05 5.65 5.31
CA THR A 217 -11.40 5.62 6.72
C THR A 217 -12.93 5.69 6.85
N TRP A 218 -13.51 4.74 7.57
CA TRP A 218 -14.92 4.78 7.97
C TRP A 218 -15.01 5.38 9.37
N VAL A 219 -15.35 6.67 9.46
CA VAL A 219 -15.40 7.39 10.73
C VAL A 219 -16.74 7.10 11.40
N LEU A 220 -16.69 6.41 12.53
CA LEU A 220 -17.85 5.99 13.31
C LEU A 220 -18.53 7.18 13.99
N ASP A 221 -19.87 7.18 13.97
CA ASP A 221 -20.72 8.21 14.57
C ASP A 221 -20.96 7.91 16.05
N TRP A 222 -19.87 7.88 16.82
CA TRP A 222 -19.85 7.57 18.25
C TRP A 222 -19.56 8.83 19.07
N ASP A 223 -20.61 9.40 19.68
CA ASP A 223 -20.50 10.68 20.40
C ASP A 223 -20.04 10.54 21.86
N ASP A 224 -20.19 9.36 22.46
CA ASP A 224 -19.94 9.12 23.89
C ASP A 224 -18.57 8.46 24.19
N VAL A 225 -17.73 8.29 23.17
CA VAL A 225 -16.42 7.65 23.34
C VAL A 225 -15.39 8.67 23.83
N ILE A 226 -14.81 8.36 24.98
CA ILE A 226 -13.76 9.15 25.62
C ILE A 226 -12.43 8.44 25.42
N SER A 227 -11.39 9.20 25.09
CA SER A 227 -10.01 8.71 25.01
C SER A 227 -9.16 9.23 26.16
N GLU A 228 -8.49 8.33 26.86
CA GLU A 228 -7.48 8.62 27.88
C GLU A 228 -6.08 8.23 27.37
N PHE A 229 -5.11 9.11 27.58
CA PHE A 229 -3.71 8.90 27.18
C PHE A 229 -2.89 8.62 28.42
N VAL A 230 -2.56 7.35 28.62
CA VAL A 230 -1.88 6.86 29.82
C VAL A 230 -0.40 6.71 29.53
N GLU A 231 0.45 7.40 30.28
CA GLU A 231 1.90 7.22 30.18
C GLU A 231 2.28 5.81 30.65
N MET A 232 3.00 5.07 29.80
CA MET A 232 3.42 3.71 30.09
C MET A 232 4.63 3.70 31.03
N PRO A 233 4.86 2.62 31.80
CA PRO A 233 6.10 2.46 32.57
C PRO A 233 7.34 2.53 31.67
N ILE A 234 8.46 3.09 32.17
CA ILE A 234 9.72 3.28 31.41
C ILE A 234 10.15 2.01 30.66
N LYS A 235 10.03 0.84 31.28
CA LYS A 235 10.38 -0.46 30.67
C LYS A 235 9.56 -0.75 29.41
N GLU A 236 8.26 -0.44 29.44
CA GLU A 236 7.37 -0.58 28.29
C GLU A 236 7.64 0.49 27.25
N GLN A 237 7.93 1.73 27.66
CA GLN A 237 8.33 2.79 26.74
C GLN A 237 9.57 2.41 25.93
N LEU A 238 10.59 1.83 26.58
CA LEU A 238 11.82 1.36 25.91
C LEU A 238 11.55 0.20 24.94
N LYS A 239 10.66 -0.73 25.31
CA LYS A 239 10.27 -1.86 24.45
C LYS A 239 9.48 -1.40 23.23
N ASN A 240 8.48 -0.56 23.45
CA ASN A 240 7.50 -0.16 22.45
C ASN A 240 7.98 1.03 21.61
N ARG A 241 8.93 1.82 22.13
CA ARG A 241 9.52 3.03 21.50
C ARG A 241 8.53 4.20 21.35
N TYR A 242 7.58 4.30 22.27
CA TYR A 242 6.67 5.44 22.44
C TYR A 242 6.23 5.54 23.90
N LYS A 243 5.58 6.64 24.29
CA LYS A 243 5.36 7.00 25.70
C LYS A 243 3.98 6.67 26.23
N HIS A 244 2.92 6.91 25.45
CA HIS A 244 1.54 6.80 25.91
C HIS A 244 0.79 5.67 25.21
N LYS A 245 -0.02 4.94 25.97
CA LYS A 245 -1.08 4.06 25.48
C LYS A 245 -2.39 4.83 25.44
N ILE A 246 -3.24 4.50 24.47
CA ILE A 246 -4.56 5.11 24.31
C ILE A 246 -5.61 4.10 24.82
N LEU A 247 -6.40 4.52 25.79
CA LEU A 247 -7.53 3.76 26.32
C LEU A 247 -8.82 4.44 25.89
N LEU A 248 -9.73 3.67 25.31
CA LEU A 248 -11.06 4.15 24.93
C LEU A 248 -12.12 3.56 25.85
N ASN A 249 -13.09 4.37 26.23
CA ASN A 249 -14.25 3.93 27.01
C ASN A 249 -15.52 4.63 26.51
N SER A 250 -16.67 3.99 26.74
CA SER A 250 -18.00 4.49 26.34
C SER A 250 -19.01 4.08 27.42
N GLU A 251 -20.05 4.88 27.60
CA GLU A 251 -21.18 4.56 28.50
C GLU A 251 -22.18 3.62 27.82
N THR A 252 -22.22 3.63 26.49
CA THR A 252 -23.04 2.75 25.66
C THR A 252 -22.53 1.29 25.74
N PRO A 253 -23.32 0.33 26.27
CA PRO A 253 -22.88 -1.05 26.50
C PRO A 253 -22.40 -1.77 25.24
N GLU A 254 -23.06 -1.55 24.11
CA GLU A 254 -22.76 -2.16 22.82
C GLU A 254 -21.40 -1.67 22.30
N ILE A 255 -21.15 -0.36 22.35
CA ILE A 255 -19.87 0.24 21.96
C ILE A 255 -18.76 -0.24 22.91
N LYS A 256 -19.01 -0.26 24.22
CA LYS A 256 -18.07 -0.76 25.21
C LYS A 256 -17.64 -2.21 24.93
N LYS A 257 -18.57 -3.06 24.48
CA LYS A 257 -18.26 -4.43 24.04
C LYS A 257 -17.36 -4.45 22.81
N LEU A 258 -17.61 -3.60 21.82
CA LEU A 258 -16.80 -3.50 20.61
C LEU A 258 -15.36 -3.02 20.90
N LEU A 259 -15.19 -2.10 21.85
CA LEU A 259 -13.88 -1.56 22.22
C LEU A 259 -12.92 -2.58 22.84
N HIS A 260 -13.44 -3.74 23.29
CA HIS A 260 -12.68 -4.76 23.99
C HIS A 260 -12.01 -5.76 23.02
N LYS A 261 -10.71 -6.03 23.25
CA LYS A 261 -9.90 -6.96 22.43
C LYS A 261 -10.05 -6.66 20.93
N THR A 262 -10.35 -7.66 20.10
CA THR A 262 -10.47 -7.56 18.65
C THR A 262 -11.91 -7.38 18.18
N ASN A 263 -12.89 -7.30 19.09
CA ASN A 263 -14.32 -7.35 18.76
C ASN A 263 -14.73 -6.35 17.67
N LEU A 264 -14.26 -5.09 17.75
CA LEU A 264 -14.52 -4.08 16.72
C LEU A 264 -14.02 -4.51 15.34
N LEU A 265 -12.80 -5.04 15.23
CA LEU A 265 -12.22 -5.43 13.94
C LEU A 265 -12.85 -6.72 13.40
N ASP A 266 -13.08 -7.71 14.27
CA ASP A 266 -13.69 -8.99 13.91
C ASP A 266 -15.13 -8.77 13.42
N GLU A 267 -15.95 -8.04 14.19
CA GLU A 267 -17.35 -7.79 13.83
C GLU A 267 -17.48 -6.89 12.60
N PHE A 268 -16.57 -5.91 12.44
CA PHE A 268 -16.51 -5.09 11.22
C PHE A 268 -16.14 -5.94 10.00
N PHE A 269 -15.19 -6.87 10.14
CA PHE A 269 -14.82 -7.78 9.06
C PHE A 269 -15.97 -8.73 8.69
N ASP A 270 -16.62 -9.36 9.66
CA ASP A 270 -17.76 -10.26 9.42
C ASP A 270 -18.91 -9.53 8.72
N CYS A 271 -19.26 -8.33 9.19
CA CYS A 271 -20.27 -7.49 8.53
C CYS A 271 -19.85 -7.11 7.10
N ALA A 272 -18.56 -6.81 6.88
CA ALA A 272 -18.05 -6.48 5.54
C ALA A 272 -18.16 -7.67 4.59
N GLN A 273 -17.86 -8.89 5.05
CA GLN A 273 -17.98 -10.10 4.23
C GLN A 273 -19.42 -10.32 3.77
N GLU A 274 -20.40 -10.15 4.66
CA GLU A 274 -21.82 -10.27 4.30
C GLU A 274 -22.29 -9.14 3.38
N ALA A 275 -21.90 -7.89 3.67
CA ALA A 275 -22.27 -6.73 2.85
C ALA A 275 -21.82 -6.87 1.39
N ILE A 276 -20.60 -7.36 1.15
CA ILE A 276 -20.04 -7.47 -0.20
C ILE A 276 -20.80 -8.46 -1.07
N LYS A 277 -21.35 -9.55 -0.50
CA LYS A 277 -22.12 -10.55 -1.26
C LYS A 277 -23.31 -9.92 -1.99
N GLU A 278 -23.96 -8.93 -1.36
CA GLU A 278 -25.09 -8.20 -1.94
C GLU A 278 -24.66 -7.15 -2.98
N ILE A 279 -23.42 -6.64 -2.87
CA ILE A 279 -22.91 -5.55 -3.71
C ILE A 279 -22.31 -6.08 -5.02
N ILE A 280 -21.61 -7.22 -5.00
CA ILE A 280 -20.90 -7.79 -6.17
C ILE A 280 -21.74 -7.80 -7.45
N PRO A 281 -23.03 -8.24 -7.45
CA PRO A 281 -23.84 -8.28 -8.67
C PRO A 281 -24.06 -6.93 -9.33
N SER A 282 -23.91 -5.83 -8.58
CA SER A 282 -24.12 -4.45 -9.04
C SER A 282 -22.83 -3.72 -9.44
N LEU A 283 -21.67 -4.34 -9.24
CA LEU A 283 -20.37 -3.72 -9.49
C LEU A 283 -20.14 -3.50 -11.00
N ASP A 284 -19.43 -2.43 -11.36
CA ASP A 284 -19.03 -2.20 -12.77
C ASP A 284 -18.27 -3.44 -13.27
N PRO A 285 -18.65 -4.04 -14.41
CA PRO A 285 -18.02 -5.27 -14.92
C PRO A 285 -16.51 -5.17 -15.17
N ARG A 286 -15.98 -3.94 -15.27
CA ARG A 286 -14.53 -3.68 -15.41
C ARG A 286 -13.80 -3.75 -14.06
N LEU A 287 -14.48 -3.54 -12.94
CA LEU A 287 -13.91 -3.62 -11.61
C LEU A 287 -14.39 -4.93 -10.97
N THR A 288 -13.52 -5.93 -10.90
CA THR A 288 -13.89 -7.27 -10.42
C THR A 288 -13.12 -7.62 -9.17
N LEU A 289 -13.78 -8.26 -8.21
CA LEU A 289 -13.09 -8.81 -7.05
C LEU A 289 -12.18 -9.96 -7.50
N ILE A 290 -10.96 -10.07 -6.96
CA ILE A 290 -10.02 -11.14 -7.29
C ILE A 290 -9.43 -11.74 -6.02
N SER A 291 -8.95 -12.99 -6.09
CA SER A 291 -8.32 -13.66 -4.95
C SER A 291 -7.22 -12.78 -4.34
N PRO A 292 -7.25 -12.51 -3.02
CA PRO A 292 -8.03 -13.19 -1.96
C PRO A 292 -9.49 -12.76 -1.75
N GLY A 293 -9.96 -11.72 -2.44
CA GLY A 293 -11.24 -11.09 -2.21
C GLY A 293 -11.12 -10.05 -1.09
N ILE A 294 -11.57 -10.42 0.11
CA ILE A 294 -11.46 -9.61 1.32
C ILE A 294 -10.49 -10.26 2.30
N LYS A 295 -9.66 -9.45 2.96
CA LYS A 295 -8.75 -9.88 4.03
C LYS A 295 -8.91 -8.99 5.24
N HIS A 296 -8.82 -9.61 6.41
CA HIS A 296 -8.54 -8.90 7.65
C HIS A 296 -7.11 -8.35 7.59
N ILE A 297 -6.95 -7.05 7.80
CA ILE A 297 -5.66 -6.38 7.97
C ILE A 297 -5.58 -5.83 9.39
N GLY A 298 -4.38 -5.43 9.84
CA GLY A 298 -4.15 -5.11 11.26
C GLY A 298 -5.04 -4.01 11.85
N CYS A 299 -5.69 -3.20 11.03
CA CYS A 299 -6.57 -2.12 11.48
C CYS A 299 -7.92 -2.03 10.74
N GLY A 300 -8.31 -3.05 9.98
CA GLY A 300 -9.53 -3.00 9.17
C GLY A 300 -9.61 -4.10 8.14
N VAL A 301 -10.17 -3.79 6.97
CA VAL A 301 -10.30 -4.75 5.88
C VAL A 301 -9.60 -4.25 4.62
N CYS A 302 -9.02 -5.17 3.85
CA CYS A 302 -8.42 -4.91 2.55
C CYS A 302 -9.13 -5.74 1.48
N LEU A 303 -9.50 -5.09 0.39
CA LEU A 303 -10.14 -5.69 -0.76
C LEU A 303 -9.15 -5.72 -1.92
N SER A 304 -9.06 -6.85 -2.61
CA SER A 304 -8.24 -7.00 -3.81
C SER A 304 -9.12 -7.11 -5.04
N LEU A 305 -8.95 -6.18 -5.98
CA LEU A 305 -9.73 -6.08 -7.20
C LEU A 305 -8.82 -6.05 -8.44
N ALA A 306 -9.38 -6.39 -9.59
CA ALA A 306 -8.80 -6.13 -10.90
C ALA A 306 -9.65 -5.10 -11.64
N TRP A 307 -9.01 -4.05 -12.14
CA TRP A 307 -9.60 -3.10 -13.09
C TRP A 307 -9.21 -3.48 -14.52
N TYR A 308 -10.19 -3.49 -15.43
CA TYR A 308 -9.99 -3.75 -16.86
C TYR A 308 -10.48 -2.58 -17.71
N GLY A 309 -9.59 -1.63 -17.95
CA GLY A 309 -9.85 -0.43 -18.72
C GLY A 309 -9.31 -0.43 -20.15
N LYS A 310 -9.41 0.73 -20.79
CA LYS A 310 -8.79 1.10 -22.06
C LYS A 310 -7.49 1.87 -21.87
N GLU A 311 -7.44 2.77 -20.89
CA GLU A 311 -6.23 3.52 -20.52
C GLU A 311 -5.30 2.63 -19.69
N TYR A 312 -5.88 1.92 -18.71
CA TYR A 312 -5.19 0.89 -17.95
C TYR A 312 -5.78 -0.48 -18.27
N GLN A 313 -5.14 -1.25 -19.14
CA GLN A 313 -5.67 -2.55 -19.60
C GLN A 313 -5.87 -3.57 -18.47
N LEU A 314 -5.02 -3.48 -17.44
CA LEU A 314 -5.15 -4.19 -16.17
C LEU A 314 -4.54 -3.33 -15.06
N LEU A 315 -5.24 -3.19 -13.92
CA LEU A 315 -4.64 -2.79 -12.64
C LEU A 315 -5.04 -3.78 -11.55
N ILE A 316 -4.11 -4.09 -10.66
CA ILE A 316 -4.41 -4.80 -9.41
C ILE A 316 -4.69 -3.74 -8.35
N VAL A 317 -5.96 -3.49 -8.09
CA VAL A 317 -6.43 -2.40 -7.22
C VAL A 317 -6.64 -2.92 -5.80
N ASN A 318 -6.01 -2.30 -4.82
CA ASN A 318 -6.31 -2.54 -3.40
C ASN A 318 -7.19 -1.43 -2.82
N ILE A 319 -8.20 -1.81 -2.05
CA ILE A 319 -9.04 -0.87 -1.31
C ILE A 319 -8.98 -1.24 0.16
N ASP A 320 -8.40 -0.36 0.98
CA ASP A 320 -8.36 -0.51 2.43
C ASP A 320 -9.51 0.28 3.04
N LEU A 321 -10.28 -0.35 3.93
CA LEU A 321 -11.38 0.28 4.67
C LEU A 321 -11.16 0.08 6.16
N VAL A 322 -10.86 1.18 6.85
CA VAL A 322 -10.42 1.21 8.25
C VAL A 322 -11.51 1.82 9.12
N PRO A 323 -12.16 1.06 10.02
CA PRO A 323 -13.05 1.65 11.02
C PRO A 323 -12.24 2.52 11.97
N SER A 324 -12.67 3.76 12.15
CA SER A 324 -11.98 4.70 13.05
C SER A 324 -12.95 5.50 13.89
N ILE A 325 -12.50 5.84 15.09
CA ILE A 325 -13.33 6.43 16.14
C ILE A 325 -12.90 7.88 16.32
N LYS A 326 -13.85 8.81 16.24
CA LYS A 326 -13.60 10.22 16.55
C LYS A 326 -13.62 10.39 18.07
N THR A 327 -12.56 10.92 18.66
CA THR A 327 -12.49 11.23 20.10
C THR A 327 -12.01 12.65 20.33
N ARG A 328 -12.31 13.22 21.50
CA ARG A 328 -11.78 14.53 21.87
C ARG A 328 -10.27 14.47 22.07
N ARG A 329 -9.56 15.48 21.57
CA ARG A 329 -8.14 15.67 21.80
C ARG A 329 -7.90 15.96 23.28
N PRO A 330 -6.93 15.28 23.93
CA PRO A 330 -6.54 15.62 25.29
C PRO A 330 -5.93 17.03 25.38
N ASN A 331 -6.23 17.77 26.44
CA ASN A 331 -5.71 19.13 26.65
C ASN A 331 -4.16 19.21 26.65
N ASN A 332 -3.48 18.13 27.04
CA ASN A 332 -2.01 18.07 27.14
C ASN A 332 -1.35 17.36 25.95
N PHE A 333 -2.09 17.10 24.86
CA PHE A 333 -1.53 16.43 23.70
C PHE A 333 -0.71 17.42 22.86
N PRO A 334 0.59 17.16 22.59
CA PRO A 334 1.42 18.10 21.86
C PRO A 334 0.89 18.28 20.44
N GLN A 335 0.63 19.54 20.07
CA GLN A 335 0.24 19.92 18.72
C GLN A 335 1.46 20.49 18.01
N PRO A 336 1.91 19.89 16.90
CA PRO A 336 2.99 20.47 16.11
C PRO A 336 2.57 21.80 15.48
N LEU A 337 3.54 22.68 15.22
CA LEU A 337 3.30 24.04 14.71
C LEU A 337 2.55 24.03 13.36
N LEU A 338 2.85 23.06 12.49
CA LEU A 338 2.13 22.93 11.22
C LEU A 338 0.65 22.62 11.42
N ALA A 339 0.29 21.85 12.46
CA ALA A 339 -1.09 21.57 12.76
C ALA A 339 -1.83 22.82 13.27
N GLU A 340 -1.17 23.71 14.02
CA GLU A 340 -1.77 24.99 14.43
C GLU A 340 -2.00 25.92 13.24
N ARG A 341 -1.05 25.94 12.29
CA ARG A 341 -1.08 26.82 11.13
C ARG A 341 -2.10 26.43 10.06
N PHE A 342 -2.31 25.13 9.85
CA PHE A 342 -3.04 24.62 8.67
C PHE A 342 -4.35 23.89 8.99
N ILE A 343 -4.69 23.63 10.26
CA ILE A 343 -6.02 23.14 10.62
C ILE A 343 -7.02 24.30 10.54
N ILE A 344 -7.59 24.50 9.34
CA ILE A 344 -8.56 25.57 9.04
C ILE A 344 -9.98 25.00 8.88
N ASN A 345 -10.17 23.67 8.92
CA ASN A 345 -11.48 23.06 8.64
C ASN A 345 -12.41 23.02 9.87
N PRO A 346 -13.57 23.72 9.87
CA PRO A 346 -14.54 23.68 10.96
C PRO A 346 -15.20 22.29 11.16
N HIS A 347 -15.10 21.36 10.21
CA HIS A 347 -15.64 20.00 10.33
C HIS A 347 -14.66 19.00 10.95
N LEU A 348 -13.38 19.36 11.07
CA LEU A 348 -12.38 18.67 11.88
C LEU A 348 -11.93 19.66 12.94
N GLU A 349 -12.84 19.94 13.88
CA GLU A 349 -12.56 20.90 14.94
C GLU A 349 -11.23 20.51 15.61
N PRO A 350 -10.33 21.47 15.90
CA PRO A 350 -9.04 21.23 16.55
C PRO A 350 -9.14 20.38 17.83
N ALA A 351 -10.33 20.37 18.44
CA ALA A 351 -10.72 19.59 19.59
C ALA A 351 -10.90 18.09 19.35
N TYR A 352 -10.84 17.56 18.13
CA TYR A 352 -11.00 16.13 17.85
C TYR A 352 -9.80 15.51 17.14
N ILE A 353 -9.60 14.22 17.42
CA ILE A 353 -8.62 13.34 16.79
C ILE A 353 -9.29 12.03 16.42
N VAL A 354 -8.69 11.31 15.48
CA VAL A 354 -9.20 10.01 15.03
C VAL A 354 -8.33 8.92 15.65
N GLN A 355 -8.98 7.88 16.16
CA GLN A 355 -8.36 6.71 16.78
C GLN A 355 -8.63 5.49 15.91
N THR A 356 -7.58 4.72 15.64
CA THR A 356 -7.65 3.49 14.87
C THR A 356 -7.26 2.33 15.76
N HIS A 357 -8.08 1.29 15.77
CA HIS A 357 -7.81 0.02 16.46
C HIS A 357 -6.68 -0.72 15.74
N ILE A 358 -5.70 -1.25 16.48
CA ILE A 358 -4.51 -1.93 15.95
C ILE A 358 -4.34 -3.38 16.43
N GLY A 359 -5.40 -3.96 16.99
CA GLY A 359 -5.43 -5.32 17.55
C GLY A 359 -5.37 -5.34 19.07
N GLU A 360 -5.88 -6.42 19.68
CA GLU A 360 -5.80 -6.70 21.13
C GLU A 360 -6.28 -5.56 22.06
N GLY A 361 -7.26 -4.77 21.61
CA GLY A 361 -7.80 -3.63 22.37
C GLY A 361 -6.86 -2.43 22.44
N GLU A 362 -5.87 -2.36 21.55
CA GLU A 362 -4.93 -1.25 21.46
C GLU A 362 -5.33 -0.28 20.35
N TYR A 363 -5.01 1.00 20.56
CA TYR A 363 -5.37 2.09 19.66
C TYR A 363 -4.18 2.98 19.36
N ARG A 364 -4.18 3.55 18.15
CA ARG A 364 -3.25 4.61 17.73
C ARG A 364 -4.01 5.83 17.22
N THR A 365 -3.45 7.01 17.46
CA THR A 365 -3.92 8.25 16.86
C THR A 365 -3.65 8.23 15.35
N ALA A 366 -4.70 8.26 14.53
CA ALA A 366 -4.61 8.43 13.09
C ALA A 366 -4.42 9.90 12.72
N THR A 367 -3.37 10.18 11.96
CA THR A 367 -2.95 11.54 11.59
C THR A 367 -3.27 11.88 10.14
N THR A 368 -3.78 10.91 9.37
CA THR A 368 -4.01 10.97 7.93
C THR A 368 -4.84 12.17 7.49
N LEU A 369 -5.87 12.56 8.24
CA LEU A 369 -6.72 13.70 7.90
C LEU A 369 -6.00 15.05 7.99
N VAL A 370 -5.17 15.25 9.03
CA VAL A 370 -4.40 16.48 9.21
C VAL A 370 -3.25 16.53 8.19
N GLU A 371 -2.60 15.38 7.96
CA GLU A 371 -1.59 15.25 6.92
C GLU A 371 -2.15 15.64 5.55
N GLN A 372 -3.32 15.10 5.19
CA GLN A 372 -3.97 15.37 3.91
C GLN A 372 -4.28 16.87 3.74
N GLN A 373 -4.75 17.55 4.78
CA GLN A 373 -5.01 19.00 4.72
C GLN A 373 -3.75 19.79 4.34
N ILE A 374 -2.62 19.46 4.97
CA ILE A 374 -1.34 20.12 4.68
C ILE A 374 -0.84 19.74 3.28
N MET A 375 -0.97 18.48 2.88
CA MET A 375 -0.56 18.03 1.53
C MET A 375 -1.39 18.67 0.42
N LEU A 376 -2.63 19.07 0.70
CA LEU A 376 -3.54 19.68 -0.27
C LEU A 376 -3.58 21.22 -0.20
N ASP A 377 -2.83 21.85 0.71
CA ASP A 377 -2.81 23.30 0.85
C ASP A 377 -2.17 23.95 -0.40
N PRO A 378 -2.90 24.79 -1.15
CA PRO A 378 -2.38 25.43 -2.36
C PRO A 378 -1.16 26.33 -2.12
N SER A 379 -1.01 26.89 -0.91
CA SER A 379 0.14 27.72 -0.53
C SER A 379 1.45 26.92 -0.39
N LEU A 380 1.35 25.58 -0.36
CA LEU A 380 2.47 24.66 -0.20
C LEU A 380 2.82 23.90 -1.50
N GLU A 381 2.49 24.45 -2.67
CA GLU A 381 2.71 23.79 -3.97
C GLU A 381 4.20 23.43 -4.20
N HIS A 382 5.13 24.36 -3.93
CA HIS A 382 6.56 24.12 -4.11
C HIS A 382 7.10 23.06 -3.14
N GLN A 383 6.61 23.08 -1.91
CA GLN A 383 6.98 22.14 -0.85
C GLN A 383 6.48 20.73 -1.19
N SER A 384 5.22 20.63 -1.61
CA SER A 384 4.59 19.39 -2.06
C SER A 384 5.30 18.82 -3.29
N PHE A 385 5.78 19.67 -4.20
CA PHE A 385 6.57 19.25 -5.36
C PHE A 385 7.88 18.56 -4.94
N VAL A 386 8.61 19.09 -3.96
CA VAL A 386 9.82 18.42 -3.42
C VAL A 386 9.48 17.08 -2.77
N PHE A 387 8.37 17.00 -2.02
CA PHE A 387 7.89 15.73 -1.48
C PHE A 387 7.63 14.70 -2.59
N MET A 388 7.02 15.13 -3.69
CA MET A 388 6.76 14.26 -4.85
C MET A 388 8.05 13.75 -5.50
N ILE A 389 9.09 14.58 -5.59
CA ILE A 389 10.42 14.15 -6.07
C ILE A 389 11.00 13.09 -5.12
N ALA A 390 11.00 13.34 -3.82
CA ALA A 390 11.51 12.38 -2.84
C ALA A 390 10.74 11.04 -2.87
N LYS A 391 9.41 11.10 -3.05
CA LYS A 391 8.56 9.93 -3.19
C LYS A 391 8.86 9.17 -4.48
N LEU A 392 9.08 9.87 -5.59
CA LEU A 392 9.48 9.29 -6.86
C LEU A 392 10.82 8.54 -6.73
N MET A 393 11.81 9.13 -6.06
CA MET A 393 13.11 8.49 -5.80
C MET A 393 12.95 7.18 -5.01
N ILE A 394 12.21 7.22 -3.89
CA ILE A 394 11.94 6.02 -3.08
C ILE A 394 11.14 4.97 -3.86
N SER A 395 10.22 5.37 -4.74
CA SER A 395 9.41 4.43 -5.52
C SER A 395 10.25 3.52 -6.42
N LYS A 396 11.40 4.01 -6.93
CA LYS A 396 12.34 3.23 -7.75
C LYS A 396 13.08 2.15 -6.96
N LEU A 397 13.06 2.24 -5.64
CA LEU A 397 13.69 1.29 -4.73
C LEU A 397 12.67 0.32 -4.11
N LYS A 398 11.36 0.51 -4.38
CA LYS A 398 10.29 -0.35 -3.90
C LYS A 398 9.90 -1.38 -4.95
N SER A 399 9.46 -2.54 -4.46
CA SER A 399 8.78 -3.54 -5.26
C SER A 399 7.41 -3.80 -4.65
N GLU A 400 6.40 -3.84 -5.51
CA GLU A 400 5.05 -4.21 -5.13
C GLU A 400 4.89 -5.72 -5.02
N LYS A 401 3.86 -6.18 -4.29
CA LYS A 401 3.59 -7.62 -4.11
C LYS A 401 3.26 -8.30 -5.43
N TRP A 402 2.52 -7.62 -6.30
CA TRP A 402 2.09 -8.10 -7.62
C TRP A 402 3.23 -8.08 -8.65
N ALA A 403 4.35 -7.40 -8.38
CA ALA A 403 5.47 -7.33 -9.32
C ALA A 403 5.97 -8.73 -9.72
N PRO A 404 6.59 -8.90 -10.89
CA PRO A 404 7.11 -10.20 -11.32
C PRO A 404 8.15 -10.76 -10.36
N LEU A 405 8.23 -12.10 -10.27
CA LEU A 405 9.17 -12.75 -9.38
C LEU A 405 10.62 -12.37 -9.70
N PHE A 406 11.04 -12.35 -10.96
CA PHE A 406 12.40 -11.94 -11.34
C PHE A 406 12.75 -10.50 -10.90
N PHE A 407 11.79 -9.57 -11.00
CA PHE A 407 11.99 -8.17 -10.61
C PHE A 407 12.18 -8.07 -9.11
N LYS A 408 11.35 -8.80 -8.38
CA LYS A 408 11.43 -9.06 -6.95
C LYS A 408 12.76 -9.75 -6.58
N ASP A 409 13.28 -10.65 -7.40
CA ASP A 409 14.47 -11.46 -7.07
C ASP A 409 15.77 -10.64 -7.04
N ARG A 410 15.79 -9.46 -7.65
CA ARG A 410 16.86 -8.46 -7.44
C ARG A 410 17.01 -8.01 -5.99
N PHE A 411 16.02 -8.33 -5.15
CA PHE A 411 15.97 -8.02 -3.72
C PHE A 411 16.21 -9.28 -2.85
N ARG A 412 16.45 -10.47 -3.44
CA ARG A 412 16.76 -11.69 -2.66
C ARG A 412 18.20 -11.69 -2.18
N TYR A 413 18.37 -12.13 -0.93
CA TYR A 413 19.68 -12.29 -0.29
C TYR A 413 20.03 -13.77 -0.06
N PHE A 414 19.03 -14.65 -0.08
CA PHE A 414 19.17 -16.11 0.04
C PHE A 414 18.18 -16.81 -0.90
N ASP A 415 18.55 -17.99 -1.42
CA ASP A 415 17.79 -18.78 -2.42
C ASP A 415 16.31 -19.03 -2.08
N SER A 416 15.94 -18.92 -0.81
CA SER A 416 14.61 -19.27 -0.30
C SER A 416 13.90 -18.19 0.54
N GLN A 417 14.49 -17.00 0.74
CA GLN A 417 13.85 -15.93 1.51
C GLN A 417 13.88 -14.60 0.77
N PHE A 418 12.67 -14.05 0.57
CA PHE A 418 12.46 -12.73 0.00
C PHE A 418 12.72 -11.66 1.06
N PHE A 419 13.75 -10.85 0.87
CA PHE A 419 13.92 -9.63 1.66
C PHE A 419 13.47 -8.45 0.79
N LYS A 420 12.57 -7.61 1.28
CA LYS A 420 12.30 -6.32 0.66
C LYS A 420 13.57 -5.49 0.88
N ILE A 421 14.16 -4.83 -0.14
CA ILE A 421 15.22 -3.83 0.15
C ILE A 421 14.60 -2.87 1.17
N PRO A 422 15.28 -2.66 2.31
CA PRO A 422 14.69 -1.90 3.38
C PRO A 422 14.73 -0.41 2.99
N THR A 423 13.65 0.08 2.36
CA THR A 423 13.48 1.49 1.96
C THR A 423 12.62 2.24 2.98
N PRO A 424 12.74 3.58 3.08
CA PRO A 424 11.83 4.38 3.90
C PRO A 424 10.35 4.15 3.54
N SER A 425 9.51 3.99 4.56
CA SER A 425 8.05 3.90 4.39
C SER A 425 7.49 5.22 3.85
N GLY A 426 6.30 5.20 3.23
CA GLY A 426 5.65 6.44 2.77
C GLY A 426 5.29 7.37 3.93
N PHE A 427 4.89 6.77 5.05
CA PHE A 427 4.62 7.44 6.33
C PHE A 427 5.86 8.16 6.88
N MET A 428 7.00 7.47 6.90
CA MET A 428 8.28 8.03 7.31
C MET A 428 8.71 9.20 6.44
N LEU A 429 8.59 9.04 5.11
CA LEU A 429 8.90 10.12 4.18
C LEU A 429 8.08 11.37 4.49
N LYS A 430 6.78 11.19 4.76
CA LYS A 430 5.89 12.28 5.10
C LYS A 430 6.27 12.96 6.42
N SER A 431 6.63 12.18 7.45
CA SER A 431 7.07 12.74 8.74
C SER A 431 8.38 13.53 8.61
N ALA A 432 9.36 13.03 7.84
CA ALA A 432 10.59 13.77 7.57
C ALA A 432 10.34 15.05 6.76
N TYR A 433 9.44 15.00 5.79
CA TYR A 433 9.00 16.17 5.04
C TYR A 433 8.35 17.22 5.94
N PHE A 434 7.47 16.83 6.88
CA PHE A 434 6.85 17.79 7.80
C PHE A 434 7.86 18.42 8.76
N HIS A 435 8.85 17.66 9.27
CA HIS A 435 9.94 18.27 10.04
C HIS A 435 10.74 19.29 9.22
N GLU A 436 11.03 18.98 7.96
CA GLU A 436 11.72 19.90 7.06
C GLU A 436 10.89 21.16 6.76
N LEU A 437 9.57 20.98 6.57
CA LEU A 437 8.60 22.03 6.32
C LEU A 437 8.41 22.96 7.52
N GLU A 438 8.38 22.41 8.74
CA GLU A 438 8.33 23.20 9.97
C GLU A 438 9.56 24.10 10.10
N ASN A 439 10.75 23.56 9.79
CA ASN A 439 12.01 24.29 9.88
C ASN A 439 12.11 25.42 8.84
N LEU A 440 11.72 25.17 7.59
CA LEU A 440 11.73 26.16 6.51
C LEU A 440 10.34 26.26 5.86
N PRO A 441 9.45 27.11 6.37
CA PRO A 441 8.09 27.20 5.85
C PRO A 441 7.95 28.04 4.57
N ASN A 442 8.95 28.85 4.21
CA ASN A 442 8.81 29.83 3.13
C ASN A 442 8.97 29.19 1.75
N ALA A 443 8.12 29.57 0.79
CA ALA A 443 8.15 29.04 -0.58
C ALA A 443 9.52 29.19 -1.28
N GLU A 444 10.26 30.27 -1.03
CA GLU A 444 11.58 30.53 -1.62
C GLU A 444 12.62 29.44 -1.27
N ASP A 445 12.48 28.81 -0.11
CA ASP A 445 13.39 27.75 0.35
C ASP A 445 13.16 26.41 -0.38
N TRP A 446 12.14 26.31 -1.24
CA TRP A 446 11.70 25.06 -1.87
C TRP A 446 11.66 25.09 -3.40
N LYS A 447 12.10 26.19 -4.01
CA LYS A 447 12.11 26.36 -5.47
C LYS A 447 13.52 26.56 -6.02
N GLY A 448 13.65 26.37 -7.34
CA GLY A 448 14.92 26.52 -8.06
C GLY A 448 16.06 25.71 -7.43
N ASN A 449 17.19 26.38 -7.18
CA ASN A 449 18.42 25.76 -6.69
C ASN A 449 18.30 25.14 -5.28
N CYS A 450 17.22 25.45 -4.55
CA CYS A 450 17.01 24.94 -3.20
C CYS A 450 16.44 23.51 -3.15
N ILE A 451 15.87 23.00 -4.25
CA ILE A 451 15.17 21.70 -4.29
C ILE A 451 16.06 20.55 -3.79
N VAL A 452 17.29 20.44 -4.30
CA VAL A 452 18.24 19.38 -3.91
C VAL A 452 18.65 19.52 -2.44
N ASN A 453 18.78 20.75 -1.93
CA ASN A 453 19.03 20.97 -0.51
C ASN A 453 17.88 20.51 0.37
N ARG A 454 16.63 20.72 -0.05
CA ARG A 454 15.45 20.21 0.66
C ARG A 454 15.37 18.68 0.60
N LEU A 455 15.67 18.06 -0.54
CA LEU A 455 15.79 16.59 -0.64
C LEU A 455 16.83 16.06 0.34
N ARG A 456 18.02 16.69 0.40
CA ARG A 456 19.07 16.33 1.36
C ARG A 456 18.57 16.43 2.80
N GLY A 457 17.88 17.51 3.17
CA GLY A 457 17.35 17.68 4.51
C GLY A 457 16.32 16.61 4.89
N ILE A 458 15.38 16.30 4.00
CA ILE A 458 14.38 15.22 4.20
C ILE A 458 15.07 13.88 4.47
N PHE A 459 16.02 13.45 3.63
CA PHE A 459 16.72 12.17 3.85
C PHE A 459 17.69 12.21 5.04
N LYS A 460 18.29 13.38 5.32
CA LYS A 460 19.16 13.58 6.49
C LYS A 460 18.38 13.47 7.80
N ALA A 461 17.13 13.90 7.86
CA ALA A 461 16.26 13.73 9.03
C ALA A 461 16.02 12.25 9.39
N MET A 462 16.22 11.34 8.43
CA MET A 462 16.13 9.89 8.62
C MET A 462 17.50 9.24 8.91
N CYS A 463 18.56 10.03 9.04
CA CYS A 463 19.93 9.57 9.30
C CYS A 463 20.37 9.95 10.72
N ARG A 464 21.38 9.24 11.23
CA ARG A 464 22.11 9.58 12.45
C ARG A 464 23.61 9.49 12.20
N LYS A 465 24.40 10.32 12.87
CA LYS A 465 25.86 10.21 12.92
C LYS A 465 26.30 9.69 14.28
N THR A 466 27.41 8.96 14.32
CA THR A 466 28.14 8.68 15.57
C THR A 466 29.13 9.81 15.83
N GLU A 467 29.40 10.15 17.09
CA GLU A 467 30.31 11.24 17.46
C GLU A 467 31.74 11.05 16.89
N ASP A 468 32.17 9.80 16.69
CA ASP A 468 33.55 9.46 16.30
C ASP A 468 33.77 9.21 14.80
N THR A 469 32.73 9.20 13.97
CA THR A 469 32.88 8.95 12.51
C THR A 469 31.91 9.77 11.68
N ASP A 470 32.32 10.14 10.46
CA ASP A 470 31.43 10.76 9.46
C ASP A 470 30.47 9.75 8.79
N ILE A 471 30.46 8.50 9.24
CA ILE A 471 29.59 7.46 8.70
C ILE A 471 28.15 7.71 9.14
N LEU A 472 27.26 7.78 8.16
CA LEU A 472 25.82 7.93 8.37
C LEU A 472 25.16 6.56 8.55
N TYR A 473 24.34 6.43 9.59
CA TYR A 473 23.52 5.26 9.87
C TYR A 473 22.03 5.61 9.76
N SER A 474 21.19 4.60 9.53
CA SER A 474 19.74 4.79 9.58
C SER A 474 19.31 5.24 10.98
N GLY A 475 18.75 6.46 11.03
CA GLY A 475 18.21 7.10 12.22
C GLY A 475 16.78 6.64 12.52
N MET A 476 16.28 7.04 13.68
CA MET A 476 14.88 6.85 14.07
C MET A 476 14.14 8.15 13.84
N ILE A 477 12.92 8.08 13.34
CA ILE A 477 12.04 9.24 13.16
C ILE A 477 10.67 8.94 13.75
N HIS A 478 10.18 9.88 14.54
CA HIS A 478 8.86 9.79 15.16
C HIS A 478 7.79 10.27 14.17
N ASN A 479 6.56 9.79 14.32
CA ASN A 479 5.43 10.41 13.64
C ASN A 479 5.35 11.89 14.04
N TYR A 480 5.23 12.75 13.04
CA TYR A 480 5.26 14.20 13.29
C TYR A 480 4.08 14.69 14.15
N PHE A 481 2.86 14.17 13.94
CA PHE A 481 1.64 14.61 14.66
C PHE A 481 1.31 13.81 15.92
N SER A 482 1.96 12.68 16.15
CA SER A 482 1.66 11.77 17.27
C SER A 482 2.90 11.04 17.80
N PRO A 483 4.00 11.77 18.09
CA PRO A 483 5.31 11.17 18.38
C PRO A 483 5.33 10.33 19.66
N THR A 484 4.34 10.51 20.53
CA THR A 484 4.27 9.85 21.84
C THR A 484 3.35 8.63 21.87
N THR A 485 2.52 8.40 20.85
CA THR A 485 1.56 7.28 20.78
C THR A 485 1.84 6.31 19.65
N GLN A 486 2.93 6.51 18.91
CA GLN A 486 3.36 5.62 17.84
C GLN A 486 4.86 5.36 17.93
N PRO A 487 5.31 4.13 17.66
CA PRO A 487 6.72 3.80 17.65
C PRO A 487 7.44 4.64 16.60
N ALA A 488 8.64 5.12 16.93
CA ALA A 488 9.52 5.64 15.91
C ALA A 488 9.84 4.53 14.89
N GLU A 489 9.88 4.90 13.61
CA GLU A 489 10.31 4.02 12.54
C GLU A 489 11.78 4.29 12.18
N ARG A 490 12.46 3.28 11.62
CA ARG A 490 13.87 3.41 11.23
C ARG A 490 13.98 3.84 9.78
N GLY A 491 14.80 4.88 9.53
CA GLY A 491 15.21 5.43 8.24
C GLY A 491 16.04 4.47 7.40
N LEU A 492 15.52 3.26 7.18
CA LEU A 492 16.24 2.20 6.51
C LEU A 492 16.73 2.69 5.15
N MET A 493 18.04 2.59 4.95
CA MET A 493 18.76 2.99 3.73
C MET A 493 18.66 4.46 3.32
N ALA A 494 18.08 5.33 4.15
CA ALA A 494 18.17 6.78 3.94
C ALA A 494 19.61 7.30 3.81
N PRO A 495 20.62 6.77 4.54
CA PRO A 495 22.02 7.15 4.32
C PRO A 495 22.52 6.92 2.90
N ALA A 496 22.16 5.78 2.28
CA ALA A 496 22.57 5.48 0.90
C ALA A 496 21.93 6.44 -0.10
N ILE A 497 20.66 6.79 0.09
CA ILE A 497 19.96 7.78 -0.74
C ILE A 497 20.58 9.16 -0.55
N LEU A 498 20.89 9.54 0.69
CA LEU A 498 21.53 10.83 0.99
C LEU A 498 22.93 10.93 0.35
N ASN A 499 23.76 9.89 0.49
CA ASN A 499 25.07 9.83 -0.16
C ASN A 499 24.93 9.92 -1.68
N PHE A 500 23.98 9.19 -2.29
CA PHE A 500 23.69 9.30 -3.72
C PHE A 500 23.37 10.74 -4.14
N ILE A 501 22.54 11.46 -3.37
CA ILE A 501 22.19 12.85 -3.66
C ILE A 501 23.43 13.76 -3.58
N GLN A 502 24.31 13.53 -2.62
CA GLN A 502 25.54 14.31 -2.44
C GLN A 502 26.54 14.04 -3.58
N ASP A 503 26.75 12.77 -3.93
CA ASP A 503 27.71 12.35 -4.95
C ASP A 503 27.28 12.80 -6.36
N ASN A 504 25.97 13.02 -6.58
CA ASN A 504 25.39 13.37 -7.88
C ASN A 504 24.72 14.76 -7.88
N GLU A 505 25.13 15.64 -6.95
CA GLU A 505 24.49 16.94 -6.73
C GLU A 505 24.41 17.78 -8.01
N ASN A 506 25.48 17.86 -8.78
CA ASN A 506 25.52 18.62 -10.04
C ASN A 506 24.50 18.13 -11.07
N GLU A 507 24.37 16.81 -11.26
CA GLU A 507 23.40 16.25 -12.20
C GLU A 507 21.96 16.46 -11.72
N LEU A 508 21.72 16.37 -10.41
CA LEU A 508 20.41 16.63 -9.82
C LEU A 508 20.03 18.11 -9.90
N ILE A 509 21.00 19.04 -9.78
CA ILE A 509 20.78 20.47 -10.02
C ILE A 509 20.40 20.72 -11.48
N LEU A 510 21.09 20.08 -12.44
CA LEU A 510 20.72 20.18 -13.85
C LEU A 510 19.28 19.70 -14.11
N LYS A 511 18.81 18.68 -13.40
CA LYS A 511 17.41 18.23 -13.45
C LYS A 511 16.39 19.22 -12.87
N GLN A 512 16.80 20.12 -11.96
CA GLN A 512 15.93 21.20 -11.51
C GLN A 512 15.69 22.24 -12.61
N ALA A 513 16.74 22.53 -13.39
CA ALA A 513 16.71 23.53 -14.44
C ALA A 513 16.14 23.01 -15.77
N ALA A 514 16.15 21.69 -15.98
CA ALA A 514 15.59 21.08 -17.18
C ALA A 514 14.05 21.18 -17.19
N PRO A 515 13.45 21.39 -18.39
CA PRO A 515 12.00 21.52 -18.55
C PRO A 515 11.22 20.26 -18.16
#